data_AF-A0A143B3B2-F1
#
_entry.id   AF-A0A143B3B2-F1
#
_cell.length_a   1.000
_cell.length_b   1.000
_cell.length_c   1.000
_cell.angle_alpha   90.00
_cell.angle_beta   90.00
_cell.angle_gamma   90.00
#
_symmetry.space_group_name_H-M   'P 1'
#
loop_
_entity.id
_entity.type
_entity.pdbx_description
1 polymer ?
#
loop_
_entity_poly.entity_id
_entity_poly.type
_entity_poly.pdbx_seq_one_letter_code
_entity_poly.pdbx_strand_id
1 'polypeptide(L)' 'MTIFIGGKQKRVKRPPTVDGMDVDEFIRRNADPVWLHQNEMWEVLHEREMAEEIGAPEAFENVDPDDIPF' A
#
# COMPACT_ATOMS: atom_id res chain seq x y z
N MET A 1 -7.41 -14.27 -24.14
CA MET A 1 -7.43 -13.22 -25.16
C MET A 1 -6.47 -13.64 -26.25
N THR A 2 -6.80 -13.45 -27.52
CA THR A 2 -5.89 -13.84 -28.61
C THR A 2 -5.51 -12.60 -29.37
N ILE A 3 -4.22 -12.26 -29.36
CA ILE A 3 -3.70 -11.05 -30.02
C ILE A 3 -2.75 -11.45 -31.14
N PHE A 4 -2.59 -10.58 -32.13
CA PHE A 4 -1.63 -10.76 -33.20
C PHE A 4 -0.38 -9.96 -32.87
N ILE A 5 0.77 -10.63 -32.77
CA ILE A 5 2.09 -9.99 -32.62
C ILE A 5 2.93 -10.41 -33.83
N GLY A 6 3.34 -9.43 -34.65
CA GLY A 6 4.16 -9.67 -35.85
C GLY A 6 3.51 -10.61 -36.87
N GLY A 7 2.19 -10.52 -37.07
CA GLY A 7 1.45 -11.36 -38.02
C GLY A 7 1.15 -12.79 -37.54
N LYS A 8 1.59 -13.17 -36.33
CA LYS A 8 1.29 -14.48 -35.72
C LYS A 8 0.27 -14.34 -34.60
N GLN A 9 -0.69 -15.26 -34.57
CA GLN A 9 -1.74 -15.33 -33.56
C GLN A 9 -1.18 -15.96 -32.26
N LYS A 10 -1.18 -15.22 -31.14
CA LYS A 10 -0.70 -15.70 -29.82
C LYS A 10 -1.82 -15.69 -28.79
N ARG A 11 -2.04 -16.82 -28.12
CA ARG A 11 -2.92 -16.91 -26.94
C ARG A 11 -2.22 -16.26 -25.75
N VAL A 12 -2.84 -15.22 -25.19
CA VAL A 12 -2.35 -14.51 -24.01
C VAL A 12 -3.31 -14.78 -22.85
N LYS A 13 -2.73 -15.17 -21.70
CA LYS A 13 -3.44 -15.23 -20.43
C LYS A 13 -3.80 -13.80 -20.03
N ARG A 14 -5.02 -13.58 -19.56
CA ARG A 14 -5.37 -12.26 -19.00
C ARG A 14 -4.44 -12.02 -17.80
N PRO A 15 -3.97 -10.77 -17.59
CA PRO A 15 -3.34 -10.44 -16.33
C PRO A 15 -4.30 -10.87 -15.20
N PRO A 16 -3.79 -11.50 -14.13
CA PRO A 16 -4.63 -11.86 -12.99
C PRO A 16 -5.23 -10.57 -12.44
N THR A 17 -6.54 -10.57 -12.24
CA THR A 17 -7.29 -9.45 -11.69
C THR A 17 -8.11 -10.05 -10.54
N VAL A 18 -7.98 -9.52 -9.33
CA VAL A 18 -8.69 -10.01 -8.14
C VAL A 18 -9.90 -9.13 -7.93
N ASP A 19 -11.11 -9.68 -7.99
CA ASP A 19 -12.38 -8.94 -7.85
C ASP A 19 -12.50 -7.67 -8.73
N GLY A 20 -11.90 -7.68 -9.93
CA GLY A 20 -11.91 -6.55 -10.85
C GLY A 20 -10.88 -5.46 -10.54
N MET A 21 -10.04 -5.68 -9.53
CA MET A 21 -8.93 -4.84 -9.12
C MET A 21 -7.58 -5.45 -9.51
N ASP A 22 -6.58 -4.60 -9.72
CA ASP A 22 -5.22 -5.06 -9.96
C ASP A 22 -4.69 -5.83 -8.72
N VAL A 23 -3.84 -6.82 -8.95
CA VAL A 23 -3.26 -7.65 -7.88
C VAL A 23 -2.47 -6.78 -6.90
N ASP A 24 -1.74 -5.79 -7.41
CA ASP A 24 -0.92 -4.91 -6.57
C ASP A 24 -1.79 -4.05 -5.64
N GLU A 25 -2.93 -3.57 -6.16
CA GLU A 25 -3.88 -2.77 -5.39
C GLU A 25 -4.63 -3.64 -4.36
N PHE A 26 -4.98 -4.87 -4.71
CA PHE A 26 -5.56 -5.84 -3.77
C PHE A 26 -4.60 -6.13 -2.61
N ILE A 27 -3.31 -6.33 -2.90
CA ILE A 27 -2.27 -6.56 -1.90
C ILE A 27 -2.13 -5.36 -0.96
N ARG A 28 -2.04 -4.14 -1.48
CA ARG A 28 -1.91 -2.93 -0.64
C ARG A 28 -3.06 -2.77 0.36
N ARG A 29 -4.27 -3.15 -0.04
CA ARG A 29 -5.48 -2.99 0.78
C ARG A 29 -5.70 -4.13 1.78
N ASN A 30 -5.27 -5.35 1.46
CA ASN A 30 -5.64 -6.55 2.23
C ASN A 30 -4.45 -7.29 2.86
N ALA A 31 -3.21 -6.98 2.49
CA ALA A 31 -2.05 -7.73 2.98
C ALA A 31 -1.73 -7.40 4.45
N ASP A 32 -1.42 -8.46 5.20
CA ASP A 32 -0.90 -8.34 6.55
C ASP A 32 0.51 -7.72 6.57
N PRO A 33 0.90 -7.00 7.64
CA PRO A 33 2.25 -6.44 7.79
C PRO A 33 3.34 -7.50 7.61
N VAL A 34 3.10 -8.72 8.09
CA VAL A 34 4.01 -9.87 7.95
C VAL A 34 4.20 -10.27 6.48
N TRP A 35 3.12 -10.21 5.69
CA TRP A 35 3.17 -10.52 4.27
C TRP A 35 3.91 -9.42 3.49
N LEU A 36 3.65 -8.16 3.82
CA LEU A 36 4.34 -7.01 3.21
C LEU A 36 5.85 -7.05 3.48
N HIS A 37 6.27 -7.39 4.70
CA HIS A 37 7.68 -7.58 5.05
C HIS A 37 8.35 -8.69 4.20
N GLN A 38 7.68 -9.82 4.04
CA GLN A 38 8.24 -10.97 3.29
C GLN A 38 8.36 -10.71 1.78
N ASN A 39 7.54 -9.81 1.24
CA ASN A 39 7.55 -9.43 -0.17
C ASN A 39 8.28 -8.10 -0.42
N GLU A 40 9.08 -7.63 0.55
CA GLU A 40 9.88 -6.41 0.47
C GLU A 40 9.07 -5.13 0.17
N MET A 41 7.78 -5.12 0.52
CA MET A 41 6.86 -4.00 0.30
C MET A 41 6.91 -3.00 1.46
N TRP A 42 8.11 -2.51 1.76
CA TRP A 42 8.38 -1.61 2.88
C TRP A 42 7.71 -0.24 2.72
N GLU A 43 7.57 0.24 1.48
CA GLU A 43 6.92 1.52 1.18
C GLU A 43 5.46 1.54 1.66
N VAL A 44 4.72 0.47 1.37
CA VAL A 44 3.31 0.31 1.79
C VAL A 44 3.20 0.19 3.31
N LEU A 45 4.18 -0.46 3.93
CA LEU A 45 4.23 -0.59 5.38
C LEU A 45 4.46 0.76 6.07
N HIS A 46 5.42 1.54 5.54
CA HIS A 46 5.76 2.85 6.07
C HIS A 46 4.63 3.86 5.85
N GLU A 47 3.98 3.84 4.68
CA GLU A 47 2.77 4.63 4.41
C GLU A 47 1.65 4.31 5.39
N ARG A 48 1.47 3.03 5.74
CA ARG A 48 0.46 2.59 6.71
C ARG A 48 0.78 3.04 8.13
N GLU A 49 2.02 2.89 8.56
CA GLU A 49 2.50 3.32 9.88
C GLU A 49 2.36 4.84 10.04
N MET A 50 2.77 5.61 9.03
CA MET A 50 2.64 7.06 9.01
C MET A 50 1.15 7.48 9.01
N ALA A 51 0.27 6.75 8.32
CA ALA A 51 -1.17 7.03 8.34
C ALA A 51 -1.80 6.75 9.72
N GLU A 52 -1.33 5.73 10.45
CA GLU A 52 -1.74 5.46 11.83
C GLU A 52 -1.21 6.54 12.80
N GLU A 53 0.00 7.06 12.59
CA GLU A 53 0.63 8.10 13.41
C GLU A 53 -0.02 9.49 13.22
N ILE A 54 -0.33 9.86 11.98
CA ILE A 54 -1.04 11.13 11.65
C ILE A 54 -2.51 11.09 12.12
N GLY A 55 -3.05 9.89 12.35
CA GLY A 55 -4.40 9.67 12.88
C GLY A 55 -4.55 9.89 14.39
N ALA A 56 -3.47 10.17 15.13
CA ALA A 56 -3.52 10.44 16.57
C ALA A 56 -3.43 11.95 16.87
N PRO A 57 -4.56 12.68 17.01
CA PRO A 57 -4.57 14.03 17.57
C PRO A 57 -4.39 14.01 19.10
N GLU A 58 -3.40 13.28 19.62
CA GLU A 58 -3.19 13.15 21.07
C GLU A 58 -1.72 13.38 21.42
N ALA A 59 -1.28 14.64 21.49
CA ALA A 59 -0.14 15.01 22.35
C ALA A 59 0.17 16.51 22.42
N PHE A 60 -0.34 17.36 21.53
CA PHE A 60 -0.02 18.81 21.59
C PHE A 60 -0.98 19.64 22.44
N GLU A 61 -2.08 19.07 22.93
CA GLU A 61 -3.09 19.82 23.70
C GLU A 61 -2.73 19.98 25.19
N ASN A 62 -1.70 19.31 25.69
CA ASN A 62 -1.29 19.35 27.11
C ASN A 62 0.12 19.94 27.35
N VAL A 63 0.65 20.71 26.41
CA VAL A 63 1.90 21.44 26.67
C VAL A 63 1.53 22.74 27.40
N ASP A 64 1.70 22.73 28.72
CA ASP A 64 1.58 23.94 29.52
C ASP A 64 2.56 25.00 28.97
N PRO A 65 2.11 26.22 28.67
CA PRO A 65 2.95 27.26 28.07
C PRO A 65 4.13 27.69 28.95
N ASP A 66 4.16 27.28 30.21
CA ASP A 66 5.25 27.50 31.16
C ASP A 66 6.41 26.48 31.03
N ASP A 67 6.23 25.37 30.31
CA ASP A 67 7.26 24.33 30.10
C ASP A 67 8.10 24.53 28.82
N ILE A 68 7.87 25.62 28.07
CA ILE A 68 8.65 25.95 26.87
C ILE A 68 9.91 26.73 27.28
N PRO A 69 11.13 26.18 27.13
CA PRO A 69 12.34 26.94 27.42
C PRO A 69 12.53 28.08 26.40
N PHE A 70 12.79 29.30 26.91
CA PHE A 70 13.10 30.51 26.13
C PHE A 70 14.41 30.39 25.33
#